data_AF-A0A381RS03-F1
#
_entry.id   AF-A0A381RS03-F1
#
_cell.length_a   1.000
_cell.length_b   1.000
_cell.length_c   1.000
_cell.angle_alpha   90.00
_cell.angle_beta   90.00
_cell.angle_gamma   90.00
#
_symmetry.space_group_name_H-M   'P 1'
#
loop_
_entity.id
_entity.type
_entity.pdbx_description
1 polymer ?
#
loop_
_entity_poly.entity_id
_entity_poly.type
_entity_poly.pdbx_seq_one_letter_code
_entity_poly.pdbx_strand_id
1 'polypeptide(L)'
;NARICKGIYQEAEAIAFQDSEEIKENFIILARALTAKGAYAGYATHDQDLIDQLLAWIESEKIPPDKFEFQVLYGVPMAGRLEELKNKGYKIRVYVPFGPDWFDYSVRRLKENPNIAGYVIKNMFKNE
;
A
#
# COMPACT_ATOMS: atom_id res chain seq x y z
N ASN A 1 -15.49 6.90 2.88
CA ASN A 1 -14.59 5.74 2.79
C ASN A 1 -13.78 5.91 1.52
N ALA A 2 -12.45 5.84 1.59
CA ALA A 2 -11.58 5.92 0.42
C ALA A 2 -10.35 5.00 0.58
N ARG A 3 -9.85 4.49 -0.55
CA ARG A 3 -8.57 3.76 -0.65
C ARG A 3 -7.51 4.73 -1.15
N ILE A 4 -6.36 4.78 -0.46
CA ILE A 4 -5.17 5.49 -0.91
C ILE A 4 -4.18 4.47 -1.48
N CYS A 5 -3.67 4.74 -2.67
CA CYS A 5 -2.56 4.02 -3.29
C CYS A 5 -1.58 5.03 -3.93
N LYS A 6 -0.35 4.61 -4.19
CA LYS A 6 0.65 5.45 -4.89
C LYS A 6 0.31 5.70 -6.36
N GLY A 7 -0.46 4.81 -6.97
CA GLY A 7 -0.62 4.73 -8.42
C GLY A 7 0.28 3.67 -9.03
N ILE A 8 -0.11 3.18 -10.21
CA ILE A 8 0.59 2.10 -10.93
C ILE A 8 1.15 2.54 -12.29
N TYR A 9 0.59 3.60 -12.86
CA TYR A 9 0.95 4.09 -14.19
C TYR A 9 2.18 5.00 -14.11
N GLN A 10 2.95 5.01 -15.20
CA GLN A 10 4.04 5.96 -15.38
C GLN A 10 3.47 7.23 -16.00
N GLU A 11 3.11 8.17 -15.13
CA GLU A 11 2.54 9.45 -15.51
C GLU A 11 3.64 10.51 -15.71
N ALA A 12 3.36 11.51 -16.55
CA ALA A 12 4.29 12.61 -16.79
C ALA A 12 4.49 13.48 -15.54
N GLU A 13 5.70 14.03 -15.38
CA GLU A 13 6.05 14.92 -14.25
C GLU A 13 5.12 16.12 -14.10
N ALA A 14 4.54 16.61 -15.20
CA ALA A 14 3.57 17.70 -15.20
C ALA A 14 2.29 17.40 -14.40
N ILE A 15 1.98 16.12 -14.13
CA ILE A 15 0.76 15.69 -13.43
C ILE A 15 1.01 14.69 -12.29
N ALA A 16 2.26 14.27 -12.06
CA ALA A 16 2.59 13.28 -11.04
C ALA A 16 4.00 13.49 -10.47
N PHE A 17 4.10 13.38 -9.15
CA PHE A 17 5.39 13.31 -8.45
C PHE A 17 6.21 12.14 -8.96
N GLN A 18 7.48 12.39 -9.24
CA GLN A 18 8.43 11.38 -9.74
C GLN A 18 9.33 10.85 -8.63
N ASP A 19 9.60 11.67 -7.61
CA ASP A 19 10.42 11.26 -6.47
C ASP A 19 9.66 10.32 -5.52
N SER A 20 10.34 9.25 -5.14
CA SER A 20 9.73 8.19 -4.31
C SER A 20 9.43 8.64 -2.88
N GLU A 21 10.21 9.58 -2.32
CA GLU A 21 9.95 10.13 -1.00
C GLU A 21 8.77 11.10 -1.05
N GLU A 22 8.74 11.98 -2.05
CA GLU A 22 7.62 12.92 -2.26
C GLU A 22 6.29 12.18 -2.44
N ILE A 23 6.28 11.04 -3.15
CA ILE A 23 5.11 10.16 -3.26
C ILE A 23 4.70 9.59 -1.88
N LYS A 24 5.66 9.15 -1.06
CA LYS A 24 5.39 8.62 0.30
C LYS A 24 4.85 9.72 1.22
N GLU A 25 5.46 10.90 1.21
CA GLU A 25 5.01 12.06 1.98
C GLU A 25 3.57 12.45 1.62
N ASN A 26 3.26 12.52 0.32
CA ASN A 26 1.91 12.83 -0.14
C ASN A 26 0.90 11.73 0.23
N PHE A 27 1.30 10.45 0.26
CA PHE A 27 0.45 9.39 0.79
C PHE A 27 0.07 9.66 2.26
N ILE A 28 1.03 10.05 3.11
CA ILE A 28 0.78 10.39 4.51
C ILE A 28 -0.10 11.63 4.63
N ILE A 29 0.10 12.66 3.79
CA ILE A 29 -0.76 13.85 3.74
C ILE A 29 -2.22 13.45 3.47
N LEU A 30 -2.46 12.58 2.49
CA LEU A 30 -3.79 12.08 2.17
C LEU A 30 -4.39 11.26 3.31
N ALA A 31 -3.59 10.40 3.96
CA ALA A 31 -4.03 9.61 5.11
C ALA A 31 -4.49 10.53 6.26
N ARG A 32 -3.69 11.56 6.58
CA ARG A 32 -4.05 12.59 7.57
C ARG A 32 -5.32 13.34 7.21
N ALA A 33 -5.47 13.72 5.94
CA ALA A 33 -6.65 14.44 5.47
C ALA A 33 -7.93 13.59 5.62
N LEU A 34 -7.89 12.29 5.27
CA LEU A 34 -9.04 11.40 5.45
C LEU A 34 -9.40 11.25 6.93
N THR A 35 -8.41 11.00 7.79
CA THR A 35 -8.62 10.87 9.23
C THR A 35 -9.19 12.13 9.85
N ALA A 36 -8.67 13.32 9.50
CA ALA A 36 -9.17 14.61 9.98
C ALA A 36 -10.64 14.87 9.58
N LYS A 37 -11.09 14.27 8.47
CA LYS A 37 -12.49 14.34 8.02
C LYS A 37 -13.37 13.20 8.57
N GLY A 38 -12.83 12.34 9.44
CA GLY A 38 -13.53 11.18 10.00
C GLY A 38 -13.85 10.09 8.97
N ALA A 39 -13.20 10.11 7.81
CA ALA A 39 -13.42 9.13 6.76
C ALA A 39 -12.66 7.84 7.04
N TYR A 40 -13.28 6.69 6.77
CA TYR A 40 -12.58 5.40 6.81
C TYR A 40 -11.54 5.33 5.68
N ALA A 41 -10.31 4.94 6.00
CA ALA A 41 -9.18 4.89 5.07
C ALA A 41 -8.67 3.46 4.84
N GLY A 42 -8.54 3.07 3.57
CA GLY A 42 -7.81 1.87 3.18
C GLY A 42 -6.41 2.22 2.68
N TYR A 43 -5.37 1.81 3.42
CA TYR A 43 -3.98 2.05 3.04
C TYR A 43 -3.47 0.91 2.15
N ALA A 44 -3.52 1.10 0.82
CA ALA A 44 -3.11 0.09 -0.15
C ALA A 44 -1.63 0.25 -0.55
N THR A 45 -0.76 -0.53 0.09
CA THR A 45 0.69 -0.49 -0.14
C THR A 45 1.37 -1.80 0.27
N HIS A 46 2.47 -2.14 -0.41
CA HIS A 46 3.42 -3.20 0.00
C HIS A 46 4.75 -2.61 0.48
N ASP A 47 4.89 -1.29 0.41
CA ASP A 47 6.10 -0.56 0.80
C ASP A 47 6.24 -0.58 2.33
N GLN A 48 7.24 -1.32 2.80
CA GLN A 48 7.53 -1.52 4.22
C GLN A 48 7.86 -0.20 4.94
N ASP A 49 8.61 0.70 4.29
CA ASP A 49 9.01 1.98 4.88
C ASP A 49 7.79 2.89 5.03
N LEU A 50 6.90 2.90 4.02
CA LEU A 50 5.65 3.65 4.11
C LEU A 50 4.72 3.09 5.19
N ILE A 51 4.67 1.76 5.36
CA ILE A 51 3.93 1.14 6.46
C ILE A 51 4.49 1.61 7.81
N ASP A 52 5.81 1.67 7.96
CA ASP A 52 6.45 2.14 9.19
C ASP A 52 6.14 3.62 9.47
N GLN A 53 6.16 4.47 8.45
CA GLN A 53 5.73 5.87 8.56
C GLN A 53 4.24 6.00 8.96
N LEU A 54 3.36 5.20 8.37
CA LEU A 54 1.94 5.16 8.73
C LEU A 54 1.75 4.72 10.18
N LEU A 55 2.44 3.66 10.61
CA LEU A 55 2.37 3.13 11.97
C LEU A 55 2.83 4.16 12.99
N ALA A 56 3.99 4.80 12.77
CA ALA A 56 4.51 5.84 13.64
C ALA A 56 3.50 6.98 13.83
N TRP A 57 2.87 7.42 12.74
CA TRP A 57 1.83 8.45 12.78
C TRP A 57 0.52 7.97 13.45
N ILE A 58 0.06 6.76 13.15
CA ILE A 58 -1.14 6.16 13.75
C ILE A 58 -0.99 6.07 15.28
N GLU A 59 0.18 5.63 15.74
CA GLU A 59 0.51 5.50 17.15
C GLU A 59 0.65 6.87 17.83
N SER A 60 1.28 7.85 17.17
CA SER A 60 1.44 9.21 17.75
C SER A 60 0.10 9.92 17.93
N GLU A 61 -0.78 9.83 16.93
CA GLU A 61 -2.10 10.48 16.95
C GLU A 61 -3.19 9.63 17.60
N LYS A 62 -2.86 8.41 18.05
CA LYS A 62 -3.78 7.45 18.67
C LYS A 62 -5.01 7.19 17.80
N ILE A 63 -4.80 6.99 16.50
CA ILE A 63 -5.89 6.78 15.55
C ILE A 63 -6.58 5.44 15.86
N PRO A 64 -7.92 5.43 16.07
CA PRO A 64 -8.61 4.19 16.40
C PRO A 64 -8.52 3.15 15.26
N PRO A 65 -8.25 1.87 15.58
CA PRO A 65 -8.02 0.81 14.57
C PRO A 65 -9.29 0.45 13.77
N ASP A 66 -10.47 0.92 14.18
CA ASP A 66 -11.72 0.76 13.43
C ASP A 66 -11.91 1.84 12.35
N LYS A 67 -11.01 2.83 12.25
CA LYS A 67 -11.06 3.91 11.24
C LYS A 67 -10.22 3.63 10.00
N PHE A 68 -9.42 2.58 10.00
CA PHE A 68 -8.58 2.24 8.85
C PHE A 68 -8.35 0.74 8.71
N GLU A 69 -7.78 0.36 7.58
CA GLU A 69 -7.26 -0.98 7.32
C GLU A 69 -6.06 -0.92 6.38
N PHE A 70 -5.16 -1.89 6.50
CA PHE A 70 -4.09 -2.10 5.53
C PHE A 70 -4.56 -3.00 4.40
N GLN A 71 -4.13 -2.71 3.18
CA GLN A 71 -4.57 -3.44 2.00
C GLN A 71 -3.39 -3.85 1.13
N VAL A 72 -3.41 -5.10 0.68
CA VAL A 72 -2.34 -5.69 -0.15
C VAL A 72 -2.93 -6.49 -1.30
N LEU A 73 -2.13 -6.74 -2.33
CA LEU A 73 -2.46 -7.65 -3.43
C LEU A 73 -2.21 -9.09 -2.97
N TYR A 74 -3.09 -9.99 -3.41
CA TYR A 74 -2.90 -11.43 -3.20
C TYR A 74 -1.60 -11.90 -3.85
N GLY A 75 -0.82 -12.71 -3.11
CA GLY A 75 0.41 -13.33 -3.61
C GLY A 75 1.65 -12.45 -3.60
N VAL A 76 1.57 -11.17 -3.22
CA VAL A 76 2.77 -10.33 -3.04
C VAL A 76 3.38 -10.57 -1.66
N PRO A 77 4.65 -10.98 -1.57
CA PRO A 77 5.29 -11.25 -0.28
C PRO A 77 5.42 -9.99 0.58
N MET A 78 5.14 -10.17 1.87
CA MET A 78 5.14 -9.09 2.87
C MET A 78 6.10 -9.37 4.04
N ALA A 79 6.96 -10.39 3.94
CA ALA A 79 7.99 -10.72 4.92
C ALA A 79 7.49 -10.70 6.39
N GLY A 80 6.35 -11.36 6.67
CA GLY A 80 5.75 -11.41 8.01
C GLY A 80 4.96 -10.17 8.44
N ARG A 81 5.09 -9.03 7.74
CA ARG A 81 4.45 -7.75 8.10
C ARG A 81 2.93 -7.85 8.29
N LEU A 82 2.24 -8.70 7.53
CA LEU A 82 0.78 -8.89 7.71
C LEU A 82 0.44 -9.52 9.05
N GLU A 83 1.24 -10.46 9.54
CA GLU A 83 1.03 -11.07 10.85
C GLU A 83 1.36 -10.07 11.98
N GLU A 84 2.41 -9.26 11.81
CA GLU A 84 2.71 -8.16 12.74
C GLU A 84 1.55 -7.18 12.87
N LEU A 85 0.98 -6.74 11.74
CA LEU A 85 -0.15 -5.81 11.70
C LEU A 85 -1.41 -6.43 12.34
N LYS A 86 -1.69 -7.72 12.09
CA LYS A 86 -2.79 -8.44 12.75
C LYS A 86 -2.59 -8.55 14.25
N ASN A 87 -1.37 -8.85 14.71
CA ASN A 87 -1.04 -8.95 16.14
C ASN A 87 -1.18 -7.59 16.85
N LYS A 88 -0.98 -6.47 16.15
CA LYS A 88 -1.30 -5.12 16.64
C LYS A 88 -2.80 -4.79 16.64
N GLY A 89 -3.66 -5.71 16.17
CA GLY A 89 -5.12 -5.52 16.14
C GLY A 89 -5.63 -4.75 14.92
N TYR A 90 -4.79 -4.54 13.89
CA TYR A 90 -5.21 -3.83 12.68
C TYR A 90 -5.92 -4.75 11.70
N LYS A 91 -6.91 -4.18 11.00
CA LYS A 91 -7.62 -4.86 9.92
C LYS A 91 -6.74 -4.95 8.68
N ILE A 92 -6.80 -6.11 8.02
CA ILE A 92 -6.12 -6.35 6.75
C ILE A 92 -7.15 -6.79 5.71
N ARG A 93 -7.05 -6.23 4.51
CA ARG A 93 -7.82 -6.67 3.34
C ARG A 93 -6.88 -7.08 2.22
N VAL A 94 -7.09 -8.29 1.69
CA VAL A 94 -6.35 -8.78 0.52
C VAL A 94 -7.19 -8.58 -0.74
N TYR A 95 -6.61 -7.93 -1.74
CA TYR A 95 -7.19 -7.79 -3.08
C TYR A 95 -6.91 -9.06 -3.88
N VAL A 96 -7.95 -9.84 -4.13
CA VAL A 96 -7.88 -11.14 -4.80
C VAL A 96 -8.53 -11.05 -6.18
N PRO A 97 -7.75 -10.92 -7.27
CA PRO A 97 -8.26 -11.11 -8.62
C PRO A 97 -8.79 -12.55 -8.81
N PHE A 98 -9.86 -12.73 -9.58
CA PHE A 98 -10.41 -14.05 -9.92
C PHE A 98 -10.97 -14.04 -11.35
N GLY A 99 -11.22 -15.22 -11.92
CA GLY A 99 -11.67 -15.41 -13.31
C GLY A 99 -10.59 -16.02 -14.20
N PRO A 100 -10.91 -16.50 -15.41
CA PRO A 100 -9.97 -17.26 -16.26
C PRO A 100 -8.71 -16.47 -16.63
N ASP A 101 -8.83 -15.15 -16.84
CA ASP A 101 -7.73 -14.28 -17.28
C ASP A 101 -7.01 -13.57 -16.11
N TRP A 102 -7.19 -14.05 -14.87
CA TRP A 102 -6.64 -13.40 -13.67
C TRP A 102 -5.11 -13.25 -13.72
N PHE A 103 -4.42 -14.22 -14.30
CA PHE A 103 -2.97 -14.27 -14.38
C PHE A 103 -2.45 -13.18 -15.32
N ASP A 104 -2.98 -13.12 -16.55
CA ASP A 104 -2.58 -12.09 -17.54
C ASP A 104 -2.93 -10.68 -17.06
N TYR A 105 -4.08 -10.50 -16.40
CA TYR A 105 -4.44 -9.25 -15.75
C TYR A 105 -3.39 -8.80 -14.72
N SER A 106 -2.99 -9.72 -13.84
CA SER A 106 -2.04 -9.43 -12.75
C SER A 106 -0.63 -9.19 -13.29
N VAL A 107 -0.19 -9.98 -14.26
CA VAL A 107 1.12 -9.86 -14.92
C VAL A 107 1.22 -8.56 -15.72
N ARG A 108 0.18 -8.18 -16.47
CA ARG A 108 0.17 -6.91 -17.22
C ARG A 108 0.33 -5.70 -16.30
N ARG A 109 -0.40 -5.68 -15.18
CA ARG A 109 -0.30 -4.61 -14.18
C ARG A 109 1.08 -4.51 -13.52
N LEU A 110 1.78 -5.63 -13.35
CA LEU A 110 3.17 -5.63 -12.88
C LEU A 110 4.15 -5.17 -13.97
N LYS A 111 3.91 -5.52 -15.24
CA LYS A 111 4.78 -5.14 -16.38
C LYS A 111 4.68 -3.67 -16.80
N GLU A 112 3.54 -3.03 -16.57
CA GLU A 112 3.32 -1.61 -16.89
C GLU A 112 4.21 -0.64 -16.08
N ASN A 113 4.92 -1.11 -15.04
CA ASN A 113 5.91 -0.31 -14.32
C ASN A 113 7.14 -1.15 -13.88
N PRO A 114 8.21 -1.18 -14.69
CA PRO A 114 9.43 -1.97 -14.42
C PRO A 114 10.07 -1.68 -13.05
N ASN A 115 9.94 -0.45 -12.54
CA ASN A 115 10.50 -0.04 -11.26
C ASN A 115 9.69 -0.60 -10.06
N ILE A 116 8.37 -0.71 -10.20
CA ILE A 116 7.50 -1.36 -9.19
C ILE A 116 7.70 -2.87 -9.23
N ALA A 117 7.85 -3.47 -10.42
CA ALA A 117 8.21 -4.87 -10.56
C ALA A 117 9.52 -5.18 -9.82
N GLY A 118 10.52 -4.30 -9.90
CA GLY A 118 11.79 -4.44 -9.18
C GLY A 118 11.62 -4.56 -7.66
N TYR A 119 10.79 -3.73 -7.03
CA TYR A 119 10.56 -3.79 -5.57
C TYR A 119 9.74 -5.03 -5.15
N VAL A 120 8.67 -5.37 -5.90
CA VAL A 120 7.85 -6.55 -5.66
C VAL A 120 8.68 -7.84 -5.84
N ILE A 121 9.46 -7.93 -6.91
CA ILE A 121 10.35 -9.05 -7.21
C ILE A 121 11.50 -9.14 -6.20
N LYS A 122 12.09 -8.01 -5.80
CA LYS A 122 13.13 -7.98 -4.74
C LYS A 122 12.59 -8.53 -3.41
N ASN A 123 11.31 -8.26 -3.09
CA ASN A 123 10.65 -8.84 -1.93
C ASN A 123 10.24 -10.30 -2.13
N MET A 124 10.07 -10.78 -3.37
CA MET A 124 9.89 -12.21 -3.67
C MET A 124 11.16 -13.04 -3.50
N PHE A 125 12.35 -12.44 -3.66
CA PHE A 125 13.65 -13.12 -3.51
C PHE A 125 14.34 -12.87 -2.16
N LYS A 126 13.76 -12.05 -1.28
CA LYS A 126 14.14 -12.02 0.13
C LYS A 126 13.44 -13.20 0.81
N ASN A 127 14.19 -14.29 0.97
CA ASN A 127 13.79 -15.48 1.72
C ASN A 127 13.31 -15.13 3.14
N GLU A 128 12.47 -16.03 3.66
CA GLU A 128 11.94 -16.14 5.02
C GLU A 128 12.93 -15.76 6.14
#